data_AF-A0A132GSM5-F1
#
_entry.id   AF-A0A132GSM5-F1
#
_cell.length_a   1.000
_cell.length_b   1.000
_cell.length_c   1.000
_cell.angle_alpha   90.00
_cell.angle_beta   90.00
_cell.angle_gamma   90.00
#
_symmetry.space_group_name_H-M   'P 1'
#
loop_
_entity.id
_entity.type
_entity.pdbx_description
1 polymer ?
#
loop_
_entity_poly.entity_id
_entity_poly.type
_entity_poly.pdbx_seq_one_letter_code
_entity_poly.pdbx_strand_id
1 'polypeptide(L)'
;LTQGMFVGSVSDNFKERIEQKIFHAEIVVDSAKVDAEMKRYEPIPVIADFRDENGNDIMEQTIKDNYNRIKDEVKQIVRDELERIKNDPTLQHLLQQKG
;
A
#
# COMPACT_ATOMS: atom_id res chain seq x y z
N LEU A 1 -24.40 -1.34 -28.25
CA LEU A 1 -25.17 -0.72 -27.15
C LEU A 1 -24.42 0.55 -26.76
N THR A 2 -25.02 1.72 -26.93
CA THR A 2 -24.42 2.99 -26.49
C THR A 2 -24.30 3.00 -24.97
N GLN A 3 -23.25 3.62 -24.43
CA GLN A 3 -23.08 3.75 -22.98
C GLN A 3 -24.33 4.40 -22.38
N GLY A 4 -25.02 3.67 -21.50
CA GLY A 4 -26.08 4.22 -20.66
C GLY A 4 -27.52 3.74 -20.92
N MET A 5 -27.77 2.86 -21.90
CA MET A 5 -29.12 2.30 -22.07
C MET A 5 -29.38 1.09 -21.15
N PHE A 6 -30.29 1.23 -20.19
CA PHE A 6 -30.81 0.13 -19.38
C PHE A 6 -32.27 -0.18 -19.74
N VAL A 7 -32.56 -1.46 -19.97
CA VAL A 7 -33.92 -1.98 -20.17
C VAL A 7 -34.15 -3.05 -19.10
N GLY A 8 -35.12 -2.83 -18.22
CA GLY A 8 -35.52 -3.78 -17.18
C GLY A 8 -37.03 -4.00 -17.18
N SER A 9 -37.46 -5.20 -16.79
CA SER A 9 -38.88 -5.52 -16.61
C SER A 9 -39.25 -5.61 -15.13
N VAL A 10 -40.37 -5.00 -14.75
CA VAL A 10 -40.92 -5.07 -13.39
C VAL A 10 -42.18 -5.95 -13.41
N SER A 11 -42.31 -6.85 -12.43
CA SER A 11 -43.49 -7.73 -12.30
C SER A 11 -44.38 -7.27 -11.15
N ASP A 12 -45.69 -7.44 -11.33
CA ASP A 12 -46.74 -7.03 -10.39
C ASP A 12 -46.65 -7.79 -9.06
N ASN A 13 -47.15 -7.17 -7.98
CA ASN A 13 -47.54 -7.89 -6.78
C ASN A 13 -49.04 -8.24 -6.85
N PHE A 14 -49.52 -9.19 -6.04
CA PHE A 14 -50.89 -9.75 -6.16
C PHE A 14 -52.03 -8.73 -5.97
N LYS A 15 -51.75 -7.51 -5.46
CA LYS A 15 -52.75 -6.47 -5.16
C LYS A 15 -52.57 -5.19 -5.96
N GLU A 16 -51.42 -5.00 -6.63
CA GLU A 16 -51.11 -3.79 -7.39
C GLU A 16 -50.58 -4.18 -8.77
N ARG A 17 -51.44 -3.99 -9.77
CA ARG A 17 -51.13 -4.27 -11.18
C ARG A 17 -50.55 -3.02 -11.82
N ILE A 18 -49.34 -3.14 -12.35
CA ILE A 18 -48.57 -2.07 -13.01
C ILE A 18 -48.71 -2.28 -14.53
N GLU A 19 -49.28 -1.29 -15.22
CA GLU A 19 -49.53 -1.37 -16.67
C GLU A 19 -48.26 -1.23 -17.52
N GLN A 20 -47.30 -0.40 -17.11
CA GLN A 20 -46.01 -0.26 -17.80
C GLN A 20 -44.93 -1.11 -17.13
N LYS A 21 -44.69 -2.30 -17.68
CA LYS A 21 -43.70 -3.27 -17.17
C LYS A 21 -42.28 -3.02 -17.63
N ILE A 22 -42.03 -2.03 -18.48
CA ILE A 22 -40.71 -1.75 -19.07
C ILE A 22 -40.38 -0.28 -18.79
N PHE A 23 -39.25 -0.02 -18.13
CA PHE A 23 -38.72 1.33 -17.99
C PHE A 23 -37.59 1.57 -19.00
N HIS A 24 -37.54 2.78 -19.55
CA HIS A 24 -36.51 3.26 -20.46
C HIS A 24 -35.77 4.38 -19.74
N ALA A 25 -34.56 4.10 -19.26
CA ALA A 25 -33.73 5.08 -18.57
C ALA A 25 -32.37 5.17 -19.28
N GLU A 26 -31.97 6.41 -19.55
CA GLU A 26 -30.67 6.74 -20.13
C GLU A 26 -29.76 7.28 -19.02
N ILE A 27 -28.62 6.63 -18.80
CA ILE A 27 -27.57 7.17 -17.94
C ILE A 27 -26.82 8.23 -18.72
N VAL A 28 -27.13 9.50 -18.46
CA VAL A 28 -26.39 10.63 -19.02
C VAL A 28 -25.06 10.75 -18.29
N VAL A 29 -24.01 10.17 -18.88
CA VAL A 29 -22.64 10.37 -18.41
C VAL A 29 -22.12 11.65 -19.04
N ASP A 30 -21.85 12.67 -18.22
CA ASP A 30 -21.16 13.90 -18.67
C ASP A 30 -19.69 13.56 -18.96
N SER A 31 -19.43 13.14 -20.20
CA SER A 31 -18.11 12.76 -20.68
C SER A 31 -17.11 13.92 -20.58
N ALA A 32 -17.55 15.16 -20.77
CA ALA A 32 -16.68 16.32 -20.64
C ALA A 32 -16.21 16.53 -19.19
N LYS A 33 -17.08 16.30 -18.21
CA LYS A 33 -16.72 16.33 -16.79
C LYS A 33 -15.76 15.20 -16.41
N VAL A 34 -16.00 13.99 -16.92
CA VAL A 34 -15.12 12.82 -16.71
C VAL A 34 -13.74 13.04 -17.34
N ASP A 35 -13.69 13.58 -18.56
CA ASP A 35 -12.43 13.91 -19.24
C ASP A 35 -11.65 15.01 -18.51
N ALA A 36 -12.35 16.00 -17.95
CA ALA A 36 -11.73 17.05 -17.13
C ALA A 36 -11.17 16.51 -15.80
N GLU A 37 -11.85 15.52 -15.19
CA GLU A 37 -11.37 14.81 -14.01
C GLU A 37 -10.15 13.94 -14.35
N MET A 38 -10.21 13.19 -15.46
CA MET A 38 -9.10 12.35 -15.91
C MET A 38 -7.84 13.14 -16.24
N LYS A 39 -7.98 14.34 -16.83
CA LYS A 39 -6.85 15.25 -17.09
C LYS A 39 -6.18 15.78 -15.82
N ARG A 40 -6.87 15.73 -14.68
CA ARG A 40 -6.34 16.15 -13.36
C ARG A 40 -5.75 14.99 -12.56
N TYR A 41 -5.76 13.75 -13.07
CA TYR A 41 -5.11 12.66 -12.39
C TYR A 41 -3.59 12.84 -12.42
N GLU A 42 -3.02 13.04 -11.24
CA GLU A 42 -1.58 12.99 -11.03
C GLU A 42 -1.14 11.54 -10.81
N PRO A 43 -0.03 11.09 -11.44
CA PRO A 43 0.54 9.79 -11.16
C PRO A 43 0.84 9.62 -9.67
N ILE A 44 0.55 8.43 -9.12
CA ILE A 44 0.93 8.11 -7.74
C ILE A 44 2.45 8.18 -7.64
N PRO A 45 3.01 8.97 -6.70
CA PRO A 45 4.45 9.06 -6.53
C PRO A 45 5.00 7.69 -6.14
N VAL A 46 6.08 7.29 -6.79
CA VAL A 46 6.81 6.07 -6.44
C VAL A 46 7.60 6.34 -5.15
N ILE A 47 7.16 5.77 -4.03
CA ILE A 47 7.77 5.99 -2.70
C ILE A 47 9.15 5.33 -2.59
N ALA A 48 9.34 4.19 -3.25
CA ALA A 48 10.59 3.47 -3.31
C ALA A 48 10.73 2.88 -4.72
N ASP A 49 11.66 3.43 -5.50
CA ASP A 49 12.05 2.86 -6.77
C ASP A 49 13.21 1.88 -6.52
N PHE A 50 12.99 0.61 -6.80
CA PHE A 50 14.01 -0.45 -6.69
C PHE A 50 14.71 -0.69 -8.03
N ARG A 51 14.74 0.32 -8.90
CA ARG A 51 15.50 0.30 -10.14
C ARG A 51 16.80 1.09 -9.97
N ASP A 52 17.89 0.54 -10.48
CA ASP A 52 19.15 1.26 -10.58
C ASP A 52 19.14 2.30 -11.73
N GLU A 53 20.23 3.06 -11.87
CA GLU A 53 20.41 4.06 -12.93
C GLU A 53 20.32 3.47 -14.36
N ASN A 54 20.49 2.15 -14.50
CA ASN A 54 20.42 1.41 -15.75
C ASN A 54 19.04 0.73 -15.96
N GLY A 55 18.11 0.87 -15.01
CA GLY A 55 16.77 0.28 -15.05
C GLY A 55 16.68 -1.17 -14.59
N ASN A 56 17.73 -1.75 -13.99
CA ASN A 56 17.71 -3.11 -13.46
C ASN A 56 17.03 -3.17 -12.09
N ASP A 57 16.31 -4.25 -11.82
CA ASP A 57 15.69 -4.52 -10.52
C ASP A 57 16.77 -4.87 -9.47
N ILE A 58 16.92 -3.99 -8.49
CA ILE A 58 17.85 -4.12 -7.35
C ILE A 58 17.13 -4.43 -6.04
N MET A 59 15.86 -4.85 -6.07
CA MET A 59 15.05 -5.10 -4.88
C MET A 59 15.71 -6.13 -3.95
N GLU A 60 16.15 -7.26 -4.49
CA GLU A 60 16.74 -8.34 -3.70
C GLU A 60 18.06 -7.91 -3.04
N GLN A 61 18.91 -7.19 -3.79
CA GLN A 61 20.19 -6.68 -3.29
C GLN A 61 19.96 -5.66 -2.17
N THR A 62 19.03 -4.73 -2.38
CA THR A 62 18.66 -3.70 -1.39
C THR A 62 18.14 -4.32 -0.10
N ILE A 63 17.34 -5.39 -0.18
CA ILE A 63 16.85 -6.13 0.99
C ILE A 63 18.00 -6.80 1.74
N LYS A 64 18.90 -7.49 1.02
CA LYS A 64 20.06 -8.18 1.62
C LYS A 64 21.01 -7.20 2.31
N ASP A 65 21.30 -6.06 1.68
CA ASP A 65 22.20 -5.05 2.24
C ASP A 65 21.61 -4.44 3.51
N ASN A 66 20.31 -4.13 3.51
CA ASN A 66 19.63 -3.67 4.72
C ASN A 66 19.64 -4.71 5.83
N TYR A 67 19.37 -5.98 5.50
CA TYR A 67 19.41 -7.07 6.48
C TYR A 67 20.80 -7.19 7.12
N ASN A 68 21.86 -7.18 6.30
CA ASN A 68 23.24 -7.28 6.78
C ASN A 68 23.63 -6.06 7.64
N ARG A 69 23.30 -4.85 7.16
CA ARG A 69 23.56 -3.61 7.89
C ARG A 69 22.89 -3.61 9.27
N ILE A 70 21.60 -3.90 9.34
CA ILE A 70 20.85 -3.95 10.61
C ILE A 70 21.46 -5.01 11.54
N LYS A 71 21.83 -6.16 11.00
CA LYS A 71 22.45 -7.23 11.79
C LYS A 71 23.78 -6.81 12.41
N ASP A 72 24.60 -6.06 11.68
CA ASP A 72 25.88 -5.59 12.18
C ASP A 72 25.74 -4.40 13.13
N GLU A 73 24.80 -3.50 12.87
CA GLU A 73 24.43 -2.42 13.81
C GLU A 73 23.95 -2.99 15.15
N VAL A 74 23.08 -4.01 15.14
CA VAL A 74 22.61 -4.68 16.36
C VAL A 74 23.77 -5.31 17.13
N LYS A 75 24.72 -5.98 16.45
CA LYS A 75 25.91 -6.51 17.12
C LYS A 75 26.74 -5.40 17.74
N GLN A 76 26.88 -4.27 17.05
CA GLN A 76 27.66 -3.14 17.55
C GLN A 76 27.00 -2.54 18.80
N ILE A 77 25.70 -2.30 18.75
CA ILE A 77 24.91 -1.83 19.91
C ILE A 77 25.11 -2.76 21.11
N VAL A 78 25.04 -4.09 20.89
CA VAL A 78 25.26 -5.06 21.97
C VAL A 78 26.68 -4.96 22.54
N ARG A 79 27.72 -4.82 21.71
CA ARG A 79 29.10 -4.67 22.18
C ARG A 79 29.27 -3.38 22.98
N ASP A 80 28.81 -2.26 22.43
CA ASP A 80 28.91 -0.95 23.06
C ASP A 80 28.20 -0.94 24.41
N GLU A 81 27.03 -1.59 24.48
CA GLU A 81 26.27 -1.70 25.72
C GLU A 81 26.95 -2.61 26.75
N LEU A 82 27.56 -3.72 26.31
CA LEU A 82 28.37 -4.56 27.20
C LEU A 82 29.59 -3.80 27.73
N GLU A 83 30.26 -3.00 26.92
CA GLU A 83 31.37 -2.13 27.35
C GLU A 83 30.90 -1.04 28.31
N ARG A 84 29.76 -0.40 28.03
CA ARG A 84 29.14 0.61 28.90
C ARG A 84 28.82 0.02 30.27
N ILE A 85 28.18 -1.16 30.32
CA ILE A 85 27.86 -1.89 31.55
C ILE A 85 29.16 -2.28 32.28
N LYS A 86 30.19 -2.72 31.56
CA LYS A 86 31.50 -3.07 32.14
C LYS A 86 32.19 -1.86 32.76
N ASN A 87 32.01 -0.67 32.23
CA ASN A 87 32.67 0.54 32.73
C ASN A 87 31.85 1.28 33.79
N ASP A 88 30.61 0.87 34.05
CA ASP A 88 29.73 1.47 35.05
C ASP A 88 29.75 0.65 36.36
N PRO A 89 30.33 1.18 37.46
CA PRO A 89 30.43 0.48 38.74
C PRO A 89 29.08 0.01 39.31
N THR A 90 27.97 0.66 38.95
CA THR A 90 26.63 0.30 39.41
C THR A 90 26.02 -0.85 38.62
N LEU A 91 26.47 -1.07 37.37
CA LEU A 91 25.91 -2.07 36.45
C LEU A 91 26.85 -3.26 36.19
N GLN A 92 28.15 -3.14 36.50
CA GLN A 92 29.17 -4.19 36.31
C GLN A 92 28.77 -5.57 36.83
N HIS A 93 28.03 -5.63 37.94
CA HIS A 93 27.57 -6.87 38.55
C HIS A 93 26.58 -7.68 37.68
N LEU A 94 25.98 -7.05 36.66
CA LEU A 94 25.06 -7.70 35.71
C LEU A 94 25.78 -8.54 34.65
N LEU A 95 27.06 -8.27 34.40
CA LEU A 95 27.88 -9.11 33.54
C LEU A 95 28.22 -10.39 34.30
N GLN A 96 27.50 -11.47 34.01
CA GLN A 96 27.84 -12.79 34.55
C GLN A 96 29.27 -13.14 34.15
N GLN A 97 30.20 -13.02 35.10
CA GLN A 97 31.52 -13.60 34.97
C GLN A 97 31.32 -15.12 34.99
N LYS A 98 31.23 -15.73 33.81
CA LYS A 98 31.38 -17.18 33.69
C LYS A 98 32.80 -17.49 34.18
N GLY A 99 32.89 -18.07 35.38
CA GLY A 99 34.09 -18.74 35.86
C GLY A 99 34.42 -19.95 35.00
#